data_AF-A0A2D6TWZ5-F1
#
_entry.id   AF-A0A2D6TWZ5-F1
#
_cell.length_a   1.000
_cell.length_b   1.000
_cell.length_c   1.000
_cell.angle_alpha   90.00
_cell.angle_beta   90.00
_cell.angle_gamma   90.00
#
_symmetry.space_group_name_H-M   'P 1'
#
loop_
_entity.id
_entity.type
_entity.pdbx_description
1 polymer ?
#
loop_
_entity_poly.entity_id
_entity_poly.type
_entity_poly.pdbx_seq_one_letter_code
_entity_poly.pdbx_strand_id
1 'polypeptide(L)'
;MVIDRAAITCAGKEAQKQAIDEIYRVLKVGGVFLHTPYADSHASMKTGSLHESGLVKNITGGTLTGVGQIRFVNQTDIGQLLPKPRWEIISLEYQTSEDLLQDKELRLHSSWKVISKKMQ
;
A
#
# COMPACT_ATOMS: atom_id res chain seq x y z
N MET A 1 -14.34 7.51 10.01
CA MET A 1 -13.65 6.52 9.16
C MET A 1 -12.66 7.27 8.30
N VAL A 2 -11.51 6.70 8.01
CA VAL A 2 -10.55 7.23 7.02
C VAL A 2 -10.40 6.19 5.91
N ILE A 3 -10.33 6.65 4.66
CA ILE A 3 -10.17 5.80 3.48
C ILE A 3 -8.97 6.31 2.70
N ASP A 4 -7.96 5.46 2.58
CA ASP A 4 -6.84 5.65 1.66
C ASP A 4 -6.96 4.66 0.51
N ARG A 5 -7.20 5.18 -0.69
CA ARG A 5 -7.24 4.43 -1.94
C ARG A 5 -5.88 4.51 -2.65
N ALA A 6 -4.89 3.84 -2.07
CA ALA A 6 -3.51 3.78 -2.55
C ALA A 6 -2.75 5.13 -2.60
N ALA A 7 -3.28 6.23 -2.09
CA ALA A 7 -2.60 7.53 -2.17
C ALA A 7 -1.34 7.57 -1.29
N ILE A 8 -1.40 6.93 -0.11
CA ILE A 8 -0.24 6.81 0.80
C ILE A 8 0.91 6.00 0.14
N THR A 9 0.63 5.16 -0.86
CA THR A 9 1.68 4.41 -1.58
C THR A 9 2.65 5.32 -2.34
N CYS A 10 2.25 6.54 -2.68
CA CYS A 10 3.09 7.50 -3.39
C CYS A 10 4.19 8.15 -2.51
N ALA A 11 4.24 7.80 -1.22
CA ALA A 11 5.19 8.31 -0.25
C ALA A 11 6.22 7.25 0.16
N GLY A 12 7.43 7.69 0.51
CA GLY A 12 8.47 6.81 1.06
C GLY A 12 8.12 6.29 2.46
N LYS A 13 8.81 5.25 2.92
CA LYS A 13 8.51 4.51 4.16
C LYS A 13 8.22 5.41 5.37
N GLU A 14 9.10 6.36 5.67
CA GLU A 14 8.94 7.26 6.83
C GLU A 14 7.74 8.18 6.69
N ALA A 15 7.51 8.71 5.49
CA ALA A 15 6.35 9.58 5.22
C ALA A 15 5.03 8.81 5.30
N GLN A 16 4.98 7.53 4.89
CA GLN A 16 3.82 6.66 5.10
C GLN A 16 3.51 6.50 6.58
N LYS A 17 4.54 6.22 7.39
CA LYS A 17 4.39 6.08 8.83
C LYS A 17 3.86 7.37 9.46
N GLN A 18 4.41 8.53 9.08
CA GLN A 18 3.93 9.83 9.56
C GLN A 18 2.46 10.09 9.18
N ALA A 19 2.06 9.77 7.95
CA ALA A 19 0.68 9.92 7.50
C ALA A 19 -0.28 9.03 8.32
N ILE A 20 0.08 7.76 8.56
CA ILE A 20 -0.73 6.84 9.38
C ILE A 20 -0.75 7.24 10.85
N ASP A 21 0.36 7.77 11.38
CA ASP A 21 0.44 8.34 12.73
C ASP A 21 -0.53 9.53 12.89
N GLU A 22 -0.65 10.36 11.85
CA GLU A 22 -1.59 11.47 11.84
C GLU A 22 -3.05 11.00 11.73
N ILE A 23 -3.33 10.01 10.89
CA ILE A 23 -4.63 9.33 10.83
C ILE A 23 -5.02 8.80 12.20
N TYR A 24 -4.10 8.11 12.88
CA TYR A 24 -4.32 7.63 14.24
C TYR A 24 -4.64 8.76 15.20
N ARG A 25 -3.90 9.88 15.15
CA ARG A 25 -4.10 11.03 16.04
C ARG A 25 -5.51 11.61 15.92
N VAL A 26 -6.03 11.76 14.71
CA VAL A 26 -7.34 12.41 14.46
C VAL A 26 -8.53 11.44 14.57
N LEU A 27 -8.30 10.14 14.40
CA LEU A 27 -9.36 9.15 14.50
C LEU A 27 -9.79 8.97 15.96
N LYS A 28 -11.11 8.88 16.21
CA LYS A 28 -11.63 8.50 17.53
C LYS A 28 -11.27 7.05 17.84
N VAL A 29 -11.14 6.71 19.13
CA VAL A 29 -11.03 5.30 19.56
C VAL A 29 -12.21 4.51 19.01
N GLY A 30 -11.94 3.32 18.49
CA GLY A 30 -12.89 2.48 17.78
C GLY A 30 -13.17 2.89 16.34
N GLY A 31 -12.62 4.01 15.86
CA GLY A 31 -12.71 4.41 14.47
C GLY A 31 -11.93 3.48 13.54
N VAL A 32 -12.40 3.40 12.30
CA VAL A 32 -11.88 2.47 11.27
C VAL A 32 -11.08 3.21 10.20
N PHE A 33 -10.00 2.59 9.74
CA PHE A 33 -9.15 2.97 8.63
C PHE A 33 -9.16 1.87 7.56
N LEU A 34 -9.48 2.24 6.32
CA LEU A 34 -9.33 1.40 5.14
C LEU A 34 -8.10 1.86 4.37
N HIS A 35 -7.14 0.96 4.17
CA HIS A 35 -5.90 1.21 3.42
C HIS A 35 -5.76 0.18 2.31
N THR A 36 -5.56 0.63 1.08
CA THR A 36 -5.42 -0.27 -0.09
C THR A 36 -4.08 -0.09 -0.81
N PRO A 37 -2.93 -0.47 -0.19
CA PRO A 37 -1.63 -0.30 -0.83
C PRO A 37 -1.37 -1.36 -1.91
N TYR A 38 -0.49 -1.04 -2.86
CA TYR A 38 -0.05 -2.02 -3.86
C TYR A 38 0.90 -3.05 -3.24
N ALA A 39 0.78 -4.31 -3.64
CA ALA A 39 1.59 -5.39 -3.11
C ALA A 39 2.94 -5.49 -3.83
N ASP A 40 3.97 -6.00 -3.15
CA ASP A 40 5.31 -6.23 -3.72
C ASP A 40 5.36 -7.30 -4.83
N SER A 41 4.29 -8.07 -4.99
CA SER A 41 4.10 -8.97 -6.12
C SER A 41 3.62 -8.27 -7.41
N HIS A 42 3.27 -6.97 -7.35
CA HIS A 42 2.66 -6.26 -8.48
C HIS A 42 3.65 -6.16 -9.65
N ALA A 43 3.19 -6.43 -10.88
CA ALA A 43 4.10 -6.48 -12.04
C ALA A 43 4.89 -5.18 -12.25
N SER A 44 4.25 -4.02 -12.09
CA SER A 44 4.89 -2.70 -12.09
C SER A 44 6.09 -2.53 -11.15
N MET A 45 6.21 -3.32 -10.07
CA MET A 45 7.39 -3.29 -9.21
C MET A 45 8.65 -3.78 -9.94
N LYS A 46 8.49 -4.72 -10.88
CA LYS A 46 9.59 -5.38 -11.61
C LYS A 46 10.16 -4.52 -12.74
N THR A 47 9.44 -3.48 -13.16
CA THR A 47 9.76 -2.66 -14.34
C THR A 47 10.25 -1.26 -13.99
N GLY A 48 10.44 -0.98 -12.70
CA GLY A 48 10.99 0.28 -12.20
C GLY A 48 12.31 0.09 -11.45
N SER A 49 12.85 1.19 -10.93
CA SER A 49 14.09 1.22 -10.15
C SER A 49 13.78 1.51 -8.68
N LEU A 50 14.27 0.64 -7.78
CA LEU A 50 14.16 0.83 -6.34
C LEU A 50 15.07 1.98 -5.86
N HIS A 51 14.53 2.86 -5.03
CA HIS A 51 15.23 3.99 -4.41
C HIS A 51 15.33 3.81 -2.89
N GLU A 52 16.25 4.53 -2.25
CA GLU A 52 16.57 4.43 -0.80
C GLU A 52 15.36 4.47 0.16
N SER A 53 14.28 5.18 -0.21
CA SER A 53 13.08 5.32 0.61
C SER A 53 12.08 4.15 0.48
N GLY A 54 12.45 3.09 -0.25
CA GLY A 54 11.57 1.98 -0.62
C GLY A 54 10.58 2.31 -1.73
N LEU A 55 10.79 3.42 -2.45
CA LEU A 55 9.98 3.80 -3.61
C LEU A 55 10.54 3.15 -4.87
N VAL A 56 9.65 2.69 -5.72
CA VAL A 56 9.95 2.31 -7.11
C VAL A 56 9.62 3.49 -8.00
N LYS A 57 10.59 3.93 -8.79
CA LYS A 57 10.49 5.03 -9.76
C LYS A 57 10.67 4.51 -11.18
N ASN A 58 10.38 5.33 -12.18
CA ASN A 58 10.63 5.03 -13.60
C ASN A 58 10.00 3.70 -14.04
N ILE A 59 8.76 3.44 -13.62
CA ILE A 59 8.00 2.23 -13.95
C ILE A 59 7.70 2.26 -15.46
N THR A 60 8.22 1.27 -16.20
CA THR A 60 8.11 1.19 -17.67
C THR A 60 7.11 0.15 -18.18
N GLY A 61 6.51 -0.65 -17.30
CA GLY A 61 5.54 -1.67 -17.70
C GLY A 61 4.59 -2.05 -16.57
N GLY A 62 3.49 -2.72 -16.93
CA GLY A 62 2.37 -3.02 -16.03
C GLY A 62 1.38 -1.86 -15.91
N THR A 63 0.39 -2.05 -15.05
CA THR A 63 -0.79 -1.14 -14.93
C THR A 63 -0.50 0.20 -14.25
N LEU A 64 0.74 0.43 -13.78
CA LEU A 64 1.16 1.68 -13.11
C LEU A 64 2.25 2.42 -13.90
N THR A 65 2.30 2.24 -15.20
CA THR A 65 3.23 2.98 -16.07
C THR A 65 2.89 4.48 -16.05
N GLY A 66 3.90 5.33 -15.85
CA GLY A 66 3.72 6.79 -15.90
C GLY A 66 3.13 7.45 -14.65
N VAL A 67 2.85 6.70 -13.57
CA VAL A 67 2.21 7.24 -12.35
C VAL A 67 3.19 7.90 -11.36
N GLY A 68 4.45 8.07 -11.75
CA GLY A 68 5.51 8.65 -10.91
C GLY A 68 6.22 7.59 -10.06
N GLN A 69 6.00 7.63 -8.74
CA GLN A 69 6.70 6.79 -7.77
C GLN A 69 5.73 6.07 -6.85
N ILE A 70 5.98 4.79 -6.59
CA ILE A 70 5.11 3.93 -5.80
C ILE A 70 5.94 3.10 -4.83
N ARG A 71 5.52 3.03 -3.58
CA ARG A 71 6.00 2.06 -2.61
C ARG A 71 5.07 0.85 -2.62
N PHE A 72 5.60 -0.27 -3.09
CA PHE A 72 4.94 -1.57 -2.98
C PHE A 72 5.27 -2.19 -1.62
N VAL A 73 4.29 -2.84 -1.00
CA VAL A 73 4.41 -3.31 0.38
C VAL A 73 4.08 -4.80 0.48
N ASN A 74 4.74 -5.49 1.42
CA ASN A 74 4.39 -6.86 1.78
C ASN A 74 3.59 -6.92 3.09
N GLN A 75 3.22 -8.12 3.50
CA GLN A 75 2.48 -8.33 4.76
C GLN A 75 3.26 -7.86 6.00
N THR A 76 4.59 -7.98 6.00
CA THR A 76 5.44 -7.50 7.11
C THR A 76 5.41 -5.97 7.20
N ASP A 77 5.48 -5.27 6.07
CA ASP A 77 5.36 -3.81 6.02
C ASP A 77 4.02 -3.34 6.59
N ILE A 78 2.93 -4.02 6.27
CA ILE A 78 1.60 -3.69 6.81
C ILE A 78 1.60 -3.80 8.33
N GLY A 79 2.20 -4.84 8.89
CA GLY A 79 2.36 -4.99 10.34
C GLY A 79 3.20 -3.89 10.98
N GLN A 80 4.22 -3.37 10.28
CA GLN A 80 5.04 -2.25 10.74
C GLN A 80 4.28 -0.90 10.68
N LEU A 81 3.45 -0.71 9.66
CA LEU A 81 2.63 0.49 9.49
C LEU A 81 1.46 0.55 10.48
N LEU A 82 0.92 -0.60 10.87
CA LEU A 82 -0.24 -0.73 11.76
C LEU A 82 0.11 -1.56 13.02
N PRO A 83 1.06 -1.09 13.87
CA PRO A 83 1.55 -1.88 14.98
C PRO A 83 0.51 -2.02 16.10
N LYS A 84 0.50 -3.20 16.73
CA LYS A 84 -0.20 -3.43 18.02
C LYS A 84 0.55 -2.71 19.16
N PRO A 85 -0.13 -2.24 20.23
CA PRO A 85 -1.57 -2.35 20.48
C PRO A 85 -2.40 -1.21 19.88
N ARG A 86 -1.79 -0.26 19.14
CA ARG A 86 -2.47 0.93 18.61
C ARG A 86 -3.59 0.57 17.63
N TRP A 87 -3.32 -0.39 16.77
CA TRP A 87 -4.24 -0.87 15.75
C TRP A 87 -4.63 -2.33 15.97
N GLU A 88 -5.89 -2.65 15.69
CA GLU A 88 -6.39 -4.00 15.46
C GLU A 88 -6.69 -4.15 13.97
N ILE A 89 -6.05 -5.09 13.28
CA ILE A 89 -6.39 -5.43 11.89
C ILE A 89 -7.58 -6.38 11.92
N ILE A 90 -8.73 -5.93 11.41
CA ILE A 90 -9.99 -6.67 11.37
C ILE A 90 -10.12 -7.48 10.08
N SER A 91 -9.63 -6.94 8.97
CA SER A 91 -9.56 -7.65 7.68
C SER A 91 -8.24 -7.35 6.98
N LEU A 92 -7.66 -8.38 6.40
CA LEU A 92 -6.46 -8.31 5.56
C LEU A 92 -6.67 -9.23 4.36
N GLU A 93 -6.98 -8.63 3.21
CA GLU A 93 -7.21 -9.34 1.95
C GLU A 93 -6.05 -9.06 0.98
N TYR A 94 -5.48 -10.11 0.39
CA TYR A 94 -4.61 -10.00 -0.77
C TYR A 94 -5.46 -10.11 -2.03
N GLN A 95 -5.43 -9.09 -2.87
CA GLN A 95 -6.25 -8.98 -4.06
C GLN A 95 -5.36 -9.00 -5.31
N THR A 96 -5.80 -9.74 -6.32
CA THR A 96 -5.13 -9.81 -7.61
C THR A 96 -6.13 -9.67 -8.74
N SER A 97 -5.69 -9.04 -9.82
CA SER A 97 -6.37 -9.04 -11.11
C SER A 97 -5.33 -9.13 -12.22
N GLU A 98 -5.72 -9.66 -13.37
CA GLU A 98 -4.86 -9.71 -14.55
C GLU A 98 -5.46 -8.85 -15.66
N ASP A 99 -4.65 -7.95 -16.23
CA ASP A 99 -5.00 -7.24 -17.46
C ASP A 99 -4.66 -8.13 -18.67
N LEU A 100 -5.67 -8.80 -19.22
CA LEU A 100 -5.48 -9.74 -20.33
C LEU A 100 -5.08 -9.06 -21.66
N LEU A 101 -5.08 -7.73 -21.72
CA LEU A 101 -4.57 -6.97 -22.87
C LEU A 101 -3.07 -6.65 -22.76
N GLN A 102 -2.45 -6.89 -21.60
CA GLN A 102 -1.02 -6.70 -21.36
C GLN A 102 -0.22 -7.97 -21.64
N ASP A 103 1.09 -7.79 -21.80
CA ASP A 103 2.02 -8.92 -21.85
C ASP A 103 1.89 -9.81 -20.60
N LYS A 104 2.07 -11.12 -20.78
CA LYS A 104 1.89 -12.13 -19.72
C LYS A 104 2.68 -11.83 -18.45
N GLU A 105 3.88 -11.27 -18.60
CA GLU A 105 4.75 -10.92 -17.47
C GLU A 105 4.36 -9.60 -16.78
N LEU A 106 3.55 -8.76 -17.45
CA LEU A 106 3.17 -7.41 -17.02
C LEU A 106 1.71 -7.28 -16.56
N ARG A 107 0.88 -8.29 -16.81
CA ARG A 107 -0.57 -8.23 -16.56
C ARG A 107 -0.97 -8.27 -15.08
N LEU A 108 -0.11 -8.74 -14.18
CA LEU A 108 -0.48 -8.92 -12.78
C LEU A 108 -0.58 -7.57 -12.05
N HIS A 109 -1.79 -7.23 -11.64
CA HIS A 109 -2.09 -6.17 -10.69
C HIS A 109 -2.38 -6.80 -9.33
N SER A 110 -1.61 -6.43 -8.31
CA SER A 110 -1.82 -6.94 -6.95
C SER A 110 -1.81 -5.83 -5.91
N SER A 111 -2.72 -5.95 -4.96
CA SER A 111 -2.91 -4.97 -3.89
C SER A 111 -3.33 -5.67 -2.61
N TRP A 112 -3.16 -4.96 -1.50
CA TRP A 112 -3.78 -5.32 -0.23
C TRP A 112 -5.05 -4.51 -0.03
N LYS A 113 -5.99 -5.07 0.71
CA LYS A 113 -7.10 -4.35 1.30
C LYS A 113 -7.08 -4.61 2.80
N VAL A 114 -6.72 -3.58 3.54
CA VAL A 114 -6.52 -3.63 4.99
C VAL A 114 -7.59 -2.80 5.67
N ILE A 115 -8.30 -3.40 6.61
CA ILE A 115 -9.26 -2.70 7.48
C ILE A 115 -8.73 -2.80 8.90
N SER A 116 -8.41 -1.66 9.51
CA SER A 116 -7.92 -1.58 10.88
C SER A 116 -8.76 -0.66 11.75
N LYS A 117 -8.84 -0.98 13.04
CA LYS A 117 -9.54 -0.21 14.06
C LYS A 117 -8.55 0.37 15.05
N LYS A 118 -8.73 1.64 15.42
CA LYS A 118 -7.96 2.30 16.48
C LYS A 118 -8.40 1.77 17.84
N MET A 119 -7.45 1.34 18.66
CA MET A 119 -7.74 0.70 19.95
C MET A 119 -7.56 1.62 21.16
N GLN A 120 -6.62 2.56 21.10
CA GLN A 120 -6.31 3.54 22.15
C GLN A 120 -6.05 4.90 21.51
#